data_AF-A0AAD0M6I6-F1
#
_entry.id   AF-A0AAD0M6I6-F1
#
_cell.length_a   1.000
_cell.length_b   1.000
_cell.length_c   1.000
_cell.angle_alpha   90.00
_cell.angle_beta   90.00
_cell.angle_gamma   90.00
#
_symmetry.space_group_name_H-M   'P 1'
#
loop_
_entity.id
_entity.type
_entity.pdbx_description
1 polymer ?
#
loop_
_entity_poly.entity_id
_entity_poly.type
_entity_poly.pdbx_seq_one_letter_code
_entity_poly.pdbx_strand_id
1 'polypeptide(L)'
;MPHVTLTTVQPEDFEALVALRIEAMRESLERVGRFDPVRARERFREGFSAPDTRYIEVAGNRVGFVVVKALAEADAAASTLRVGALKESDSNRFYLRHGFQLVESGEFDNYYVRPNV
;
A
#
# COMPACT_ATOMS: atom_id res chain seq x y z
N MET A 1 18.62 7.54 -14.99
CA MET A 1 17.49 6.89 -14.29
C MET A 1 16.24 7.69 -14.61
N PRO A 2 15.10 7.04 -14.90
CA PRO A 2 13.89 7.80 -15.20
C PRO A 2 13.42 8.56 -13.94
N HIS A 3 12.90 9.77 -14.14
CA HIS A 3 12.42 10.61 -13.05
C HIS A 3 11.09 10.06 -12.52
N VAL A 4 10.97 9.96 -11.19
CA VAL A 4 9.77 9.52 -10.49
C VAL A 4 9.11 10.73 -9.85
N THR A 5 7.83 10.96 -10.16
CA THR A 5 7.03 12.06 -9.60
C THR A 5 5.83 11.50 -8.85
N LEU A 6 5.44 12.16 -7.75
CA LEU A 6 4.19 11.89 -7.07
C LEU A 6 3.16 12.95 -7.45
N THR A 7 2.04 12.55 -8.06
CA THR A 7 0.99 13.46 -8.52
C THR A 7 -0.32 13.24 -7.75
N THR A 8 -1.14 14.30 -7.66
CA THR A 8 -2.40 14.26 -6.92
C THR A 8 -3.42 13.36 -7.60
N VAL A 9 -4.13 12.57 -6.80
CA VAL A 9 -5.31 11.82 -7.21
C VAL A 9 -6.56 12.69 -7.06
N GLN A 10 -7.51 12.55 -7.98
CA GLN A 10 -8.86 13.12 -7.88
C GLN A 10 -9.88 12.04 -7.47
N PRO A 11 -11.04 12.39 -6.89
CA PRO A 11 -12.06 11.40 -6.56
C PRO A 11 -12.51 10.52 -7.73
N GLU A 12 -12.50 11.06 -8.95
CA GLU A 12 -12.91 10.37 -10.18
C GLU A 12 -11.91 9.29 -10.62
N ASP A 13 -10.68 9.32 -10.11
CA ASP A 13 -9.66 8.29 -10.37
C ASP A 13 -9.96 6.95 -9.66
N PHE A 14 -11.01 6.88 -8.83
CA PHE A 14 -11.32 5.74 -7.99
C PHE A 14 -11.29 4.39 -8.73
N GLU A 15 -11.99 4.27 -9.86
CA GLU A 15 -12.07 2.99 -10.59
C GLU A 15 -10.72 2.60 -11.21
N ALA A 16 -9.92 3.57 -11.68
CA ALA A 16 -8.58 3.32 -12.20
C ALA A 16 -7.63 2.81 -11.10
N LEU A 17 -7.73 3.39 -9.90
CA LEU A 17 -6.94 2.97 -8.74
C LEU A 17 -7.35 1.59 -8.22
N VAL A 18 -8.65 1.28 -8.22
CA VAL A 18 -9.15 -0.06 -7.90
C VAL A 18 -8.57 -1.09 -8.87
N ALA A 19 -8.61 -0.81 -10.18
CA ALA A 19 -8.07 -1.70 -11.19
C ALA A 19 -6.57 -1.95 -10.99
N LEU A 20 -5.78 -0.89 -10.82
CA LEU A 20 -4.34 -0.99 -10.54
C LEU A 20 -4.04 -1.80 -9.26
N ARG A 21 -4.81 -1.56 -8.19
CA ARG A 21 -4.64 -2.29 -6.93
C ARG A 21 -4.95 -3.77 -7.08
N ILE A 22 -6.03 -4.10 -7.78
CA ILE A 22 -6.43 -5.48 -8.05
C ILE A 22 -5.34 -6.16 -8.87
N GLU A 23 -4.86 -5.54 -9.94
CA GLU A 23 -3.79 -6.08 -10.78
C GLU A 23 -2.51 -6.34 -9.98
N ALA A 24 -2.07 -5.38 -9.16
CA ALA A 24 -0.86 -5.52 -8.35
C ALA A 24 -0.99 -6.58 -7.24
N MET A 25 -2.18 -6.76 -6.66
CA MET A 25 -2.40 -7.66 -5.52
C MET A 25 -2.89 -9.05 -5.92
N ARG A 26 -3.39 -9.24 -7.15
CA ARG A 26 -4.07 -10.47 -7.60
C ARG A 26 -3.27 -11.71 -7.30
N GLU A 27 -2.03 -11.79 -7.79
CA GLU A 27 -1.19 -12.98 -7.63
C GLU A 27 -0.98 -13.34 -6.14
N SER A 28 -0.73 -12.33 -5.29
CA SER A 28 -0.55 -12.56 -3.85
C SER A 28 -1.84 -13.03 -3.17
N LEU A 29 -2.99 -12.48 -3.57
CA LEU A 29 -4.30 -12.88 -3.05
C LEU A 29 -4.71 -14.28 -3.51
N GLU A 30 -4.42 -14.63 -4.77
CA GLU A 30 -4.69 -15.96 -5.33
C GLU A 30 -3.81 -17.03 -4.64
N ARG A 31 -2.54 -16.72 -4.38
CA ARG A 31 -1.60 -17.62 -3.66
C ARG A 31 -2.12 -18.04 -2.29
N VAL A 32 -2.71 -17.10 -1.54
CA VAL A 32 -3.30 -17.38 -0.22
C VAL A 32 -4.77 -17.83 -0.30
N GLY A 33 -5.33 -18.01 -1.51
CA GLY A 33 -6.71 -18.47 -1.72
C GLY A 33 -7.80 -17.47 -1.32
N ARG A 34 -7.51 -16.16 -1.41
CA ARG A 34 -8.38 -15.08 -0.89
C ARG A 34 -8.80 -14.05 -1.92
N PHE A 35 -8.49 -14.26 -3.20
CA PHE A 35 -8.87 -13.33 -4.23
C PHE A 35 -10.40 -13.32 -4.44
N ASP A 36 -11.01 -12.18 -4.16
CA ASP A 36 -12.40 -11.86 -4.50
C ASP A 36 -12.41 -10.43 -5.04
N PRO A 37 -12.80 -10.21 -6.32
CA PRO A 37 -12.76 -8.89 -6.95
C PRO A 37 -13.75 -7.91 -6.33
N VAL A 38 -14.91 -8.39 -5.84
CA VAL A 38 -15.93 -7.55 -5.19
C VAL A 38 -15.38 -7.07 -3.85
N ARG A 39 -14.88 -8.01 -3.03
CA ARG A 39 -14.28 -7.69 -1.73
C ARG A 39 -13.04 -6.78 -1.86
N ALA A 40 -12.22 -6.98 -2.89
CA ALA A 40 -11.04 -6.16 -3.14
C ALA A 40 -11.42 -4.69 -3.43
N ARG A 41 -12.47 -4.48 -4.23
CA ARG A 41 -13.03 -3.15 -4.53
C ARG A 41 -13.67 -2.53 -3.30
N GLU A 42 -14.48 -3.27 -2.54
CA GLU A 42 -15.11 -2.78 -1.31
C GLU A 42 -14.07 -2.36 -0.26
N ARG A 43 -13.06 -3.20 -0.02
CA ARG A 43 -11.95 -2.87 0.88
C ARG A 43 -11.18 -1.62 0.46
N PHE A 44 -11.02 -1.39 -0.83
CA PHE A 44 -10.41 -0.14 -1.31
C PHE A 44 -11.33 1.05 -1.06
N ARG A 45 -12.63 0.90 -1.35
CA ARG A 45 -13.65 1.95 -1.13
C ARG A 45 -13.72 2.41 0.31
N GLU A 46 -13.74 1.48 1.27
CA GLU A 46 -13.82 1.78 2.71
C GLU A 46 -12.70 2.72 3.19
N GLY A 47 -11.52 2.65 2.55
CA GLY A 47 -10.34 3.38 2.96
C GLY A 47 -9.86 4.46 1.99
N PHE A 48 -10.59 4.70 0.89
CA PHE A 48 -10.15 5.62 -0.15
C PHE A 48 -10.30 7.08 0.28
N SER A 49 -9.24 7.85 0.08
CA SER A 49 -9.17 9.29 0.31
C SER A 49 -8.25 9.89 -0.75
N ALA A 50 -8.81 10.69 -1.66
CA ALA A 50 -8.03 11.36 -2.70
C ALA A 50 -6.92 12.27 -2.11
N PRO A 51 -7.17 13.05 -1.03
CA PRO A 51 -6.13 13.85 -0.38
C PRO A 51 -4.93 13.05 0.15
N ASP A 52 -5.14 11.80 0.56
CA ASP A 52 -4.09 10.92 1.12
C ASP A 52 -3.42 10.03 0.05
N THR A 53 -3.90 10.07 -1.19
CA THR A 53 -3.44 9.20 -2.28
C THR A 53 -2.63 9.98 -3.31
N ARG A 54 -1.51 9.42 -3.78
CA ARG A 54 -0.72 9.96 -4.87
C ARG A 54 -0.47 8.91 -5.93
N TYR A 55 -0.56 9.27 -7.21
CA TYR A 55 -0.02 8.45 -8.28
C TYR A 55 1.50 8.46 -8.22
N ILE A 56 2.11 7.37 -8.65
CA ILE A 56 3.54 7.26 -8.94
C ILE A 56 3.67 7.35 -10.46
N GLU A 57 4.35 8.38 -10.95
CA GLU A 57 4.55 8.61 -12.38
C GLU A 57 6.01 8.47 -12.78
N VAL A 58 6.25 7.79 -13.91
CA VAL A 58 7.58 7.60 -14.51
C VAL A 58 7.50 7.99 -15.98
N ALA A 59 8.25 9.03 -16.36
CA ALA A 59 8.24 9.58 -17.73
C ALA A 59 6.82 9.89 -18.25
N GLY A 60 5.95 10.42 -17.38
CA GLY A 60 4.56 10.78 -17.71
C GLY A 60 3.56 9.61 -17.65
N ASN A 61 4.01 8.39 -17.34
CA ASN A 61 3.14 7.23 -17.22
C ASN A 61 2.84 6.92 -15.75
N ARG A 62 1.56 6.73 -15.41
CA ARG A 62 1.13 6.27 -14.07
C ARG A 62 1.46 4.78 -13.93
N VAL A 63 2.39 4.44 -13.04
CA VAL A 63 2.89 3.06 -12.83
C VAL A 63 2.42 2.45 -11.52
N GLY A 64 1.72 3.22 -10.69
CA GLY A 64 1.20 2.78 -9.41
C GLY A 64 0.68 3.95 -8.59
N PHE A 65 0.42 3.70 -7.32
CA PHE A 65 0.03 4.74 -6.38
C PHE A 65 0.50 4.41 -4.97
N VAL A 66 0.50 5.41 -4.10
CA VAL A 66 0.81 5.29 -2.68
C VAL A 66 -0.27 6.01 -1.87
N VAL A 67 -0.61 5.45 -0.71
CA VAL A 67 -1.51 6.07 0.27
C VAL A 67 -0.72 6.28 1.55
N VAL A 68 -0.71 7.50 2.07
CA VAL A 68 -0.08 7.83 3.36
C VAL A 68 -1.14 8.44 4.26
N LYS A 69 -1.47 7.74 5.35
CA LYS A 69 -2.46 8.21 6.32
C LYS A 69 -1.75 8.71 7.56
N ALA A 70 -2.04 9.95 7.96
CA ALA A 70 -1.67 10.44 9.27
C ALA A 70 -2.50 9.69 10.33
N LEU A 71 -1.82 8.93 11.19
CA LEU A 71 -2.43 8.38 12.39
C LEU A 71 -2.29 9.46 13.46
N ALA A 72 -3.41 9.93 14.01
CA ALA A 72 -3.43 11.03 14.99
C ALA A 72 -2.50 10.81 16.22
N GLU A 73 -2.10 9.56 16.49
CA GLU A 73 -1.19 9.18 17.57
C GLU A 73 0.31 9.23 17.17
N ALA A 74 0.62 9.22 15.86
CA ALA A 74 1.99 9.21 15.35
C ALA A 74 2.66 10.61 15.31
N ASP A 75 1.87 11.68 15.49
CA ASP A 75 2.35 13.06 15.44
C ASP A 75 3.08 13.49 16.71
N ALA A 76 2.84 12.84 17.86
CA ALA A 76 3.39 13.25 19.15
C ALA A 76 4.79 12.68 19.45
N ALA A 77 5.23 11.62 18.75
CA ALA A 77 6.45 10.89 19.08
C ALA A 77 7.15 10.39 17.81
N ALA A 78 7.92 11.27 17.15
CA ALA A 78 8.90 10.93 16.11
C ALA A 78 8.60 9.61 15.36
N SER A 79 7.50 9.67 14.60
CA SER A 79 6.94 8.85 13.52
C SER A 79 7.60 7.51 13.18
N THR A 80 7.20 6.43 13.86
CA THR A 80 7.47 5.07 13.36
C THR A 80 6.54 4.75 12.18
N LEU A 81 7.09 4.41 11.00
CA LEU A 81 6.28 3.97 9.86
C LEU A 81 5.80 2.54 10.09
N ARG A 82 4.49 2.30 10.03
CA ARG A 82 3.89 0.96 10.09
C ARG A 82 3.31 0.57 8.74
N VAL A 83 3.58 -0.67 8.31
CA VAL A 83 3.04 -1.24 7.07
C VAL A 83 2.54 -2.66 7.31
N GLY A 84 1.54 -3.08 6.54
CA GLY A 84 1.06 -4.46 6.49
C GLY A 84 1.34 -5.08 5.12
N ALA A 85 1.65 -6.37 5.09
CA ALA A 85 1.74 -7.17 3.88
C ALA A 85 1.04 -8.51 4.09
N LEU A 86 0.34 -8.99 3.05
CA LEU A 86 -0.14 -10.36 3.01
C LEU A 86 1.03 -11.32 3.21
N LYS A 87 0.81 -12.36 4.00
CA LYS A 87 1.73 -13.49 4.09
C LYS A 87 2.04 -14.02 2.70
N GLU A 88 3.25 -14.52 2.53
CA GLU A 88 3.76 -15.10 1.28
C GLU A 88 3.87 -14.12 0.09
N SER A 89 3.49 -12.85 0.23
CA SER A 89 3.75 -11.82 -0.79
C SER A 89 5.24 -11.43 -0.83
N ASP A 90 5.70 -10.98 -2.00
CA ASP A 90 7.07 -10.47 -2.18
C ASP A 90 7.36 -9.21 -1.34
N SER A 91 6.31 -8.50 -0.93
CA SER A 91 6.40 -7.33 -0.05
C SER A 91 7.07 -7.65 1.29
N ASN A 92 6.91 -8.88 1.81
CA ASN A 92 7.58 -9.29 3.05
C ASN A 92 9.11 -9.21 2.93
N ARG A 93 9.67 -9.74 1.84
CA ARG A 93 11.11 -9.67 1.55
C ARG A 93 11.57 -8.24 1.29
N PHE A 94 10.74 -7.46 0.59
CA PHE A 94 11.02 -6.04 0.34
C PHE A 94 11.15 -5.24 1.65
N TYR A 95 10.17 -5.32 2.54
CA TYR A 95 10.18 -4.57 3.79
C TYR A 95 11.39 -4.92 4.66
N LEU A 96 11.66 -6.22 4.85
CA LEU A 96 12.83 -6.67 5.61
C LEU A 96 14.14 -6.14 5.03
N ARG A 97 14.30 -6.14 3.70
CA ARG A 97 15.49 -5.59 3.02
C ARG A 97 15.66 -4.08 3.22
N HIS A 98 14.55 -3.36 3.39
CA HIS A 98 14.55 -1.90 3.54
C HIS A 98 14.49 -1.44 5.01
N GLY A 99 14.88 -2.30 5.95
CA GLY A 99 15.07 -1.95 7.36
C GLY A 99 13.77 -1.90 8.17
N PHE A 100 12.67 -2.44 7.64
CA PHE A 100 11.48 -2.69 8.43
C PHE A 100 11.67 -3.96 9.27
N GLN A 101 11.15 -3.94 10.49
CA GLN A 101 11.21 -5.03 11.45
C GLN A 101 9.82 -5.63 11.61
N LEU A 102 9.70 -6.96 11.49
CA LEU A 102 8.44 -7.67 11.75
C LEU A 102 8.12 -7.55 13.24
N VAL A 103 6.94 -7.04 13.57
CA VAL A 103 6.49 -6.89 14.97
C VAL A 103 5.28 -7.73 15.31
N GLU A 104 4.51 -8.13 14.30
CA GLU A 104 3.29 -8.91 14.49
C GLU A 104 3.01 -9.73 13.23
N SER A 105 2.63 -10.99 13.41
CA SER A 105 2.13 -11.86 12.33
C SER A 105 0.72 -12.29 12.71
N GLY A 106 -0.28 -11.72 12.04
CA GLY A 106 -1.68 -12.07 12.21
C GLY A 106 -2.05 -13.36 11.47
N GLU A 107 -3.34 -13.61 11.25
CA GLU A 107 -3.82 -14.76 10.50
C GLU A 107 -3.35 -14.72 9.04
N PHE A 108 -3.57 -13.58 8.36
CA PHE A 108 -3.27 -13.39 6.93
C PHE A 108 -2.16 -12.41 6.62
N ASP A 109 -1.88 -11.47 7.53
CA ASP A 109 -0.99 -10.35 7.30
C ASP A 109 0.19 -10.37 8.28
N ASN A 110 1.34 -9.94 7.79
CA ASN A 110 2.49 -9.54 8.58
C ASN A 110 2.49 -8.03 8.71
N TYR A 111 2.78 -7.54 9.92
CA TYR A 111 2.92 -6.12 10.21
C TYR A 111 4.34 -5.78 10.61
N TYR A 112 4.83 -4.71 10.01
CA TYR A 112 6.20 -4.26 10.17
C TYR A 112 6.23 -2.82 10.64
N VAL A 113 7.28 -2.47 11.37
CA VAL A 113 7.61 -1.10 11.74
C VAL A 113 8.98 -0.73 11.21
N ARG A 114 9.16 0.52 10.80
CA ARG A 114 10.47 1.11 10.56
C ARG A 114 10.73 2.15 11.65
N PRO A 115 11.65 1.89 12.59
CA PRO A 115 12.01 2.87 13.60
C PRO A 115 12.68 4.07 12.93
N ASN A 116 12.45 5.27 13.47
CA ASN A 116 13.27 6.43 13.12
C ASN A 116 14.68 6.20 13.66
N VAL A 117 15.66 6.28 12.76
CA VAL A 117 17.09 6.21 13.08
C VAL A 117 17.65 7.62 13.10
#